data_AF-A0AAN9HAP0-F1
#
_entry.id   AF-A0AAN9HAP0-F1
#
_cell.length_a   1.000
_cell.length_b   1.000
_cell.length_c   1.000
_cell.angle_alpha   90.00
_cell.angle_beta   90.00
_cell.angle_gamma   90.00
#
_symmetry.space_group_name_H-M   'P 1'
#
loop_
_entity.id
_entity.type
_entity.pdbx_description
1 polymer ?
#
loop_
_entity_poly.entity_id
_entity_poly.type
_entity_poly.pdbx_seq_one_letter_code
_entity_poly.pdbx_strand_id
1 'polypeptide(L)'
;MSTALVRASVVQYGRRKGSSKQVVIPEMEKTEADLCQVVVLSKSEWQRVQDSVNGVNRHNRSVIAASEQREALHMRSKELVKHWSNTIAGQRQKKLEAKTVREAIEEEEKKLLDIEEAKYQAQTRKEAIEKAKTQQYYQNDRVKGFHSALMLAEVLKEREAQIELKRMKQNASKDADRDILAKMACRDEQAVQQEQQKALQRKQDQLFISESLRLQFKDHEMKKEQERQEIKREAEEIERLRDLHLWEQSMKERKNQEEKRSTMNAFRDHLTNRELTKAAEARRQEEEEEKRKQIARHKEKVTRMRKGKQEEMFRELQKHRETIIQKLAVQKQEEISNEEEIIAKAVAELEARQDRVQREKEEKHAAVFKSIAAHRESMRQELERKAEKEKQKALEMLNAKKEADKIFMGKQNLQAQKAKEEGKALQDIYIQEMAEKRAKDHRTKKEQKDFLAKNTALIVEEENQFQKYTKQVIETAEKAGRNIYPLLKAGREGVGGGLGPMFGGIRPSYLVHDESGVQMPSYVNGTTQNIKERNETDDIQQSKKRLGFTW
;
A
#
# COMPACT_ATOMS: atom_id res chain seq x y z
N MET A 1 23.49 -25.75 66.12
CA MET A 1 24.19 -24.90 67.08
C MET A 1 23.16 -24.28 68.04
N SER A 2 23.56 -24.07 69.30
CA SER A 2 22.82 -23.55 70.48
C SER A 2 21.66 -22.56 70.21
N THR A 3 20.42 -22.64 70.75
CA THR A 3 19.84 -22.94 72.10
C THR A 3 19.75 -21.75 73.09
N ALA A 4 18.54 -21.17 73.25
CA ALA A 4 17.91 -20.63 74.48
C ALA A 4 16.60 -19.90 74.05
N LEU A 5 15.38 -20.01 74.61
CA LEU A 5 14.80 -20.30 75.94
C LEU A 5 14.60 -19.12 76.92
N VAL A 6 13.30 -18.82 77.15
CA VAL A 6 12.64 -18.66 78.48
C VAL A 6 12.35 -17.24 79.06
N ARG A 7 11.02 -16.95 79.04
CA ARG A 7 10.13 -16.26 80.03
C ARG A 7 10.31 -14.78 80.39
N ALA A 8 9.15 -14.10 80.45
CA ALA A 8 8.89 -12.89 81.25
C ALA A 8 8.38 -13.25 82.67
N SER A 9 8.34 -12.28 83.61
CA SER A 9 7.37 -12.25 84.73
C SER A 9 7.49 -11.02 85.66
N VAL A 10 6.49 -10.86 86.55
CA VAL A 10 6.46 -10.12 87.84
C VAL A 10 6.20 -8.60 87.84
N VAL A 11 5.14 -8.23 88.58
CA VAL A 11 4.84 -6.90 89.13
C VAL A 11 5.33 -6.84 90.58
N GLN A 12 5.81 -5.69 91.08
CA GLN A 12 6.01 -5.47 92.53
C GLN A 12 5.47 -4.12 93.01
N TYR A 13 4.72 -4.16 94.11
CA TYR A 13 4.33 -2.99 94.92
C TYR A 13 5.40 -2.72 95.99
N GLY A 14 5.85 -1.48 96.12
CA GLY A 14 6.78 -1.06 97.17
C GLY A 14 6.08 -0.43 98.38
N ARG A 15 6.01 -1.14 99.51
CA ARG A 15 5.49 -0.63 100.80
C ARG A 15 6.61 -0.64 101.85
N ARG A 16 6.96 0.49 102.46
CA ARG A 16 7.91 0.57 103.61
C ARG A 16 7.18 0.81 104.93
N LYS A 17 7.85 0.43 106.03
CA LYS A 17 7.35 0.44 107.43
C LYS A 17 8.03 1.56 108.24
N GLY A 18 7.44 1.88 109.41
CA GLY A 18 8.07 2.67 110.48
C GLY A 18 7.29 3.97 110.78
N SER A 19 7.09 4.40 112.04
CA SER A 19 7.44 3.75 113.31
C SER A 19 6.40 4.06 114.40
N SER A 20 6.54 3.43 115.57
CA SER A 20 5.64 3.53 116.72
C SER A 20 5.78 4.83 117.50
N LYS A 21 4.70 5.19 118.23
CA LYS A 21 4.79 5.84 119.54
C LYS A 21 3.68 5.33 120.45
N GLN A 22 3.94 5.28 121.75
CA GLN A 22 3.10 4.57 122.73
C GLN A 22 1.91 5.40 123.22
N VAL A 23 0.91 4.68 123.74
CA VAL A 23 -0.25 5.21 124.45
C VAL A 23 0.19 5.84 125.77
N VAL A 24 -0.41 6.98 126.12
CA VAL A 24 -0.58 7.43 127.50
C VAL A 24 -2.05 7.82 127.68
N ILE A 25 -2.72 7.16 128.60
CA ILE A 25 -4.10 7.47 129.02
C ILE A 25 -3.99 8.26 130.32
N PRO A 26 -4.60 9.47 130.44
CA PRO A 26 -4.97 10.02 131.73
C PRO A 26 -6.26 9.34 132.22
N GLU A 27 -6.31 8.98 133.49
CA GLU A 27 -7.45 8.31 134.12
C GLU A 27 -8.63 9.27 134.35
N MET A 28 -9.79 8.72 134.71
CA MET A 28 -10.94 9.52 135.16
C MET A 28 -10.71 10.02 136.59
N GLU A 29 -10.59 11.34 136.77
CA GLU A 29 -10.96 11.95 138.05
C GLU A 29 -12.40 12.46 137.98
N LYS A 30 -13.21 12.05 138.95
CA LYS A 30 -14.53 12.64 139.20
C LYS A 30 -14.37 13.80 140.17
N THR A 31 -14.90 14.96 139.81
CA THR A 31 -15.30 15.99 140.78
C THR A 31 -16.77 16.33 140.56
N GLU A 32 -17.53 16.37 141.65
CA GLU A 32 -18.97 16.58 141.67
C GLU A 32 -19.29 18.00 142.18
N ALA A 33 -20.44 18.55 141.78
CA ALA A 33 -20.92 19.91 142.11
C ALA A 33 -20.05 21.06 141.53
N ASP A 34 -20.57 22.24 141.21
CA ASP A 34 -21.71 22.93 141.83
C ASP A 34 -22.63 23.65 140.81
N LEU A 35 -23.95 23.63 141.06
CA LEU A 35 -24.99 24.10 140.13
C LEU A 35 -25.41 25.56 140.42
N CYS A 36 -24.43 26.46 140.61
CA CYS A 36 -24.70 27.85 141.00
C CYS A 36 -23.75 28.92 140.42
N GLN A 37 -23.26 28.76 139.18
CA GLN A 37 -22.52 29.83 138.48
C GLN A 37 -22.75 29.86 136.96
N VAL A 38 -23.21 31.00 136.44
CA VAL A 38 -23.43 31.23 135.00
C VAL A 38 -22.26 32.02 134.42
N VAL A 39 -21.47 31.39 133.54
CA VAL A 39 -20.34 32.02 132.83
C VAL A 39 -20.74 32.34 131.39
N VAL A 40 -20.76 33.62 131.03
CA VAL A 40 -21.09 34.08 129.67
C VAL A 40 -19.82 34.09 128.80
N LEU A 41 -19.66 33.09 127.94
CA LEU A 41 -18.57 33.02 126.97
C LEU A 41 -18.78 33.99 125.81
N SER A 42 -17.68 34.61 125.34
CA SER A 42 -17.73 35.52 124.19
C SER A 42 -17.75 34.77 122.84
N LYS A 43 -18.27 35.44 121.80
CA LYS A 43 -18.42 34.83 120.47
C LYS A 43 -17.08 34.42 119.83
N SER A 44 -15.99 35.16 120.11
CA SER A 44 -14.64 34.85 119.63
C SER A 44 -13.99 33.71 120.41
N GLU A 45 -14.23 33.59 121.71
CA GLU A 45 -13.84 32.43 122.52
C GLU A 45 -14.50 31.16 121.97
N TRP A 46 -15.82 31.20 121.73
CA TRP A 46 -16.57 30.09 121.15
C TRP A 46 -16.06 29.68 119.77
N GLN A 47 -15.83 30.65 118.88
CA GLN A 47 -15.26 30.39 117.56
C GLN A 47 -13.82 29.83 117.62
N ARG A 48 -13.00 30.24 118.59
CA ARG A 48 -11.66 29.65 118.80
C ARG A 48 -11.75 28.19 119.23
N VAL A 49 -12.63 27.87 120.18
CA VAL A 49 -12.89 26.49 120.61
C VAL A 49 -13.36 25.67 119.41
N GLN A 50 -14.34 26.16 118.66
CA GLN A 50 -14.87 25.50 117.46
C GLN A 50 -13.78 25.26 116.38
N ASP A 51 -12.96 26.26 116.05
CA ASP A 51 -11.85 26.11 115.08
C ASP A 51 -10.77 25.12 115.56
N SER A 52 -10.50 25.06 116.87
CA SER A 52 -9.53 24.13 117.46
C SER A 52 -10.04 22.68 117.48
N VAL A 53 -11.31 22.47 117.82
CA VAL A 53 -11.98 21.15 117.77
C VAL A 53 -12.09 20.66 116.32
N ASN A 54 -12.30 21.56 115.37
CA ASN A 54 -12.36 21.25 113.94
C ASN A 54 -10.98 21.04 113.27
N GLY A 55 -9.86 21.18 114.00
CA GLY A 55 -8.52 20.81 113.51
C GLY A 55 -8.04 21.55 112.25
N VAL A 56 -8.54 22.75 111.98
CA VAL A 56 -8.36 23.43 110.68
C VAL A 56 -6.95 24.02 110.51
N ASN A 57 -5.99 23.18 110.12
CA ASN A 57 -4.61 23.56 109.82
C ASN A 57 -4.50 24.49 108.59
N ARG A 58 -4.72 25.79 108.81
CA ARG A 58 -4.68 26.86 107.78
C ARG A 58 -3.35 26.88 107.01
N HIS A 59 -2.23 26.58 107.66
CA HIS A 59 -0.91 26.54 107.04
C HIS A 59 -0.79 25.46 105.95
N ASN A 60 -1.23 24.22 106.22
CA ASN A 60 -1.15 23.12 105.24
C ASN A 60 -2.02 23.42 104.00
N ARG A 61 -3.19 24.03 104.19
CA ARG A 61 -4.03 24.50 103.07
C ARG A 61 -3.30 25.56 102.22
N SER A 62 -2.55 26.47 102.85
CA SER A 62 -1.74 27.46 102.14
C SER A 62 -0.58 26.84 101.35
N VAL A 63 0.06 25.78 101.85
CA VAL A 63 1.14 25.08 101.14
C VAL A 63 0.61 24.30 99.93
N ILE A 64 -0.55 23.65 100.07
CA ILE A 64 -1.24 22.94 98.97
C ILE A 64 -1.64 23.94 97.89
N ALA A 65 -2.34 25.02 98.25
CA ALA A 65 -2.71 26.08 97.31
C ALA A 65 -1.50 26.70 96.60
N ALA A 66 -0.35 26.83 97.27
CA ALA A 66 0.89 27.28 96.66
C ALA A 66 1.54 26.24 95.73
N SER A 67 1.25 24.94 95.86
CA SER A 67 1.60 23.93 94.85
C SER A 67 0.67 24.05 93.64
N GLU A 68 -0.64 24.04 93.86
CA GLU A 68 -1.67 24.19 92.83
C GLU A 68 -1.46 25.46 91.97
N GLN A 69 -1.11 26.59 92.59
CA GLN A 69 -0.76 27.83 91.89
C GLN A 69 0.53 27.69 91.04
N ARG A 70 1.57 27.01 91.54
CA ARG A 70 2.81 26.77 90.78
C ARG A 70 2.57 25.81 89.62
N GLU A 71 1.75 24.79 89.80
CA GLU A 71 1.35 23.84 88.77
C GLU A 71 0.48 24.53 87.70
N ALA A 72 -0.50 25.36 88.10
CA ALA A 72 -1.30 26.16 87.18
C ALA A 72 -0.44 27.17 86.39
N LEU A 73 0.53 27.84 87.02
CA LEU A 73 1.48 28.72 86.34
C LEU A 73 2.41 27.95 85.40
N HIS A 74 2.83 26.74 85.76
CA HIS A 74 3.65 25.87 84.93
C HIS A 74 2.88 25.34 83.70
N MET A 75 1.58 25.04 83.85
CA MET A 75 0.70 24.68 82.73
C MET A 75 0.48 25.87 81.79
N ARG A 76 0.16 27.05 82.31
CA ARG A 76 0.10 28.30 81.51
C ARG A 76 1.41 28.60 80.79
N SER A 77 2.56 28.36 81.44
CA SER A 77 3.87 28.52 80.82
C SER A 77 4.11 27.51 79.68
N LYS A 78 3.73 26.24 79.86
CA LYS A 78 3.76 25.21 78.81
C LYS A 78 2.85 25.57 77.63
N GLU A 79 1.66 26.09 77.90
CA GLU A 79 0.72 26.56 76.87
C GLU A 79 1.30 27.70 76.06
N LEU A 80 1.86 28.73 76.70
CA LEU A 80 2.55 29.83 76.01
C LEU A 80 3.73 29.33 75.15
N VAL A 81 4.60 28.49 75.72
CA VAL A 81 5.79 27.94 75.01
C VAL A 81 5.40 27.01 73.85
N LYS A 82 4.25 26.33 73.91
CA LYS A 82 3.72 25.51 72.80
C LYS A 82 3.50 26.33 71.51
N HIS A 83 3.24 27.63 71.64
CA HIS A 83 3.03 28.54 70.51
C HIS A 83 4.30 29.30 70.09
N TRP A 84 5.45 29.05 70.72
CA TRP A 84 6.72 29.72 70.37
C TRP A 84 7.46 29.00 69.23
N SER A 85 7.43 29.60 68.04
CA SER A 85 8.10 29.10 66.82
C SER A 85 9.60 28.84 66.96
N ASN A 86 10.24 29.53 67.91
CA ASN A 86 11.70 29.56 68.06
C ASN A 86 12.23 28.50 69.04
N THR A 87 11.36 27.73 69.70
CA THR A 87 11.75 26.59 70.53
C THR A 87 12.24 25.43 69.64
N ILE A 88 13.25 24.66 70.09
CA ILE A 88 13.84 23.53 69.33
C ILE A 88 12.78 22.53 68.83
N ALA A 89 11.71 22.30 69.61
CA ALA A 89 10.56 21.48 69.20
C ALA A 89 9.80 22.09 68.01
N GLY A 90 9.45 23.37 68.06
CA GLY A 90 8.77 24.10 66.98
C GLY A 90 9.63 24.21 65.72
N GLN A 91 10.94 24.42 65.85
CA GLN A 91 11.87 24.38 64.71
C GLN A 91 11.94 22.99 64.06
N ARG A 92 11.90 21.91 64.85
CA ARG A 92 11.83 20.53 64.32
C ARG A 92 10.50 20.27 63.63
N GLN A 93 9.37 20.69 64.21
CA GLN A 93 8.05 20.59 63.59
C GLN A 93 8.01 21.35 62.25
N LYS A 94 8.41 22.62 62.23
CA LYS A 94 8.50 23.42 61.00
C LYS A 94 9.43 22.82 59.94
N LYS A 95 10.52 22.14 60.34
CA LYS A 95 11.40 21.41 59.41
C LYS A 95 10.76 20.13 58.87
N LEU A 96 9.95 19.43 59.68
CA LEU A 96 9.19 18.26 59.22
C LEU A 96 8.05 18.69 58.29
N GLU A 97 7.29 19.72 58.65
CA GLU A 97 6.25 20.35 57.81
C GLU A 97 6.83 20.84 56.46
N ALA A 98 7.96 21.56 56.49
CA ALA A 98 8.63 21.98 55.26
C ALA A 98 9.19 20.81 54.44
N LYS A 99 9.47 19.65 55.05
CA LYS A 99 9.85 18.43 54.34
C LYS A 99 8.62 17.77 53.71
N THR A 100 7.52 17.60 54.44
CA THR A 100 6.28 17.02 53.89
C THR A 100 5.64 17.91 52.81
N VAL A 101 5.79 19.25 52.89
CA VAL A 101 5.38 20.16 51.81
C VAL A 101 6.25 20.00 50.57
N ARG A 102 7.58 19.82 50.71
CA ARG A 102 8.46 19.52 49.55
C ARG A 102 8.13 18.17 48.94
N GLU A 103 7.99 17.12 49.76
CA GLU A 103 7.61 15.79 49.31
C GLU A 103 6.24 15.81 48.61
N ALA A 104 5.27 16.58 49.12
CA ALA A 104 3.99 16.77 48.43
C ALA A 104 4.15 17.47 47.06
N ILE A 105 4.97 18.52 46.96
CA ILE A 105 5.25 19.22 45.70
C ILE A 105 5.96 18.28 44.71
N GLU A 106 7.00 17.57 45.15
CA GLU A 106 7.74 16.59 44.34
C GLU A 106 6.84 15.44 43.85
N GLU A 107 5.85 15.01 44.64
CA GLU A 107 4.86 14.00 44.23
C GLU A 107 3.77 14.57 43.30
N GLU A 108 3.34 15.83 43.45
CA GLU A 108 2.46 16.48 42.45
C GLU A 108 3.20 16.72 41.12
N GLU A 109 4.48 17.11 41.15
CA GLU A 109 5.33 17.24 39.96
C GLU A 109 5.47 15.90 39.22
N LYS A 110 5.68 14.79 39.95
CA LYS A 110 5.68 13.43 39.34
C LYS A 110 4.33 13.09 38.72
N LYS A 111 3.20 13.35 39.40
CA LYS A 111 1.86 13.12 38.84
C LYS A 111 1.60 13.95 37.59
N LEU A 112 2.09 15.19 37.53
CA LEU A 112 2.00 16.02 36.33
C LEU A 112 2.81 15.42 35.18
N LEU A 113 4.04 14.94 35.43
CA LEU A 113 4.86 14.23 34.45
C LEU A 113 4.21 12.93 33.98
N ASP A 114 3.66 12.11 34.88
CA ASP A 114 2.90 10.88 34.54
C ASP A 114 1.70 11.20 33.64
N ILE A 115 0.98 12.29 33.94
CA ILE A 115 -0.17 12.77 33.16
C ILE A 115 0.28 13.32 31.80
N GLU A 116 1.44 13.95 31.70
CA GLU A 116 2.00 14.45 30.44
C GLU A 116 2.56 13.33 29.56
N GLU A 117 3.28 12.36 30.13
CA GLU A 117 3.72 11.18 29.39
C GLU A 117 2.51 10.34 28.95
N ALA A 118 1.49 10.14 29.80
CA ALA A 118 0.26 9.45 29.41
C ALA A 118 -0.47 10.18 28.27
N LYS A 119 -0.49 11.51 28.24
CA LYS A 119 -1.00 12.30 27.09
C LYS A 119 -0.16 12.07 25.83
N TYR A 120 1.17 12.07 25.94
CA TYR A 120 2.08 11.88 24.80
C TYR A 120 2.02 10.45 24.24
N GLN A 121 1.98 9.43 25.10
CA GLN A 121 1.75 8.03 24.71
C GLN A 121 0.35 7.86 24.07
N ALA A 122 -0.68 8.54 24.56
CA ALA A 122 -2.01 8.52 23.95
C ALA A 122 -2.03 9.25 22.58
N GLN A 123 -1.29 10.35 22.42
CA GLN A 123 -1.14 11.07 21.15
C GLN A 123 -0.40 10.24 20.10
N THR A 124 0.80 9.73 20.42
CA THR A 124 1.58 8.88 19.51
C THR A 124 0.83 7.59 19.14
N ARG A 125 0.10 6.97 20.08
CA ARG A 125 -0.81 5.85 19.80
C ARG A 125 -1.95 6.25 18.85
N LYS A 126 -2.57 7.43 19.06
CA LYS A 126 -3.62 7.96 18.18
C LYS A 126 -3.08 8.21 16.77
N GLU A 127 -1.92 8.84 16.64
CA GLU A 127 -1.26 9.09 15.35
C GLU A 127 -0.93 7.79 14.60
N ALA A 128 -0.42 6.77 15.31
CA ALA A 128 -0.20 5.45 14.73
C ALA A 128 -1.50 4.81 14.22
N ILE A 129 -2.61 4.97 14.96
CA ILE A 129 -3.94 4.48 14.57
C ILE A 129 -4.50 5.25 13.36
N GLU A 130 -4.43 6.58 13.33
CA GLU A 130 -4.90 7.38 12.18
C GLU A 130 -4.04 7.14 10.93
N LYS A 131 -2.73 6.94 11.09
CA LYS A 131 -1.83 6.51 10.01
C LYS A 131 -2.23 5.14 9.45
N ALA A 132 -2.50 4.17 10.33
CA ALA A 132 -2.95 2.83 9.92
C ALA A 132 -4.32 2.87 9.21
N LYS A 133 -5.30 3.61 9.75
CA LYS A 133 -6.60 3.85 9.09
C LYS A 133 -6.43 4.47 7.71
N THR A 134 -5.58 5.48 7.58
CA THR A 134 -5.31 6.15 6.29
C THR A 134 -4.71 5.18 5.28
N GLN A 135 -3.78 4.33 5.71
CA GLN A 135 -3.19 3.28 4.87
C GLN A 135 -4.23 2.22 4.45
N GLN A 136 -5.08 1.76 5.36
CA GLN A 136 -6.18 0.83 5.05
C GLN A 136 -7.18 1.45 4.07
N TYR A 137 -7.59 2.70 4.29
CA TYR A 137 -8.48 3.42 3.38
C TYR A 137 -7.88 3.58 1.98
N TYR A 138 -6.57 3.87 1.87
CA TYR A 138 -5.87 3.92 0.57
C TYR A 138 -5.65 2.53 -0.06
N GLN A 139 -5.73 1.44 0.71
CA GLN A 139 -5.73 0.07 0.20
C GLN A 139 -7.08 -0.38 -0.39
N ASN A 140 -8.17 0.37 -0.19
CA ASN A 140 -9.46 0.08 -0.83
C ASN A 140 -9.38 0.33 -2.35
N ASP A 141 -9.81 -0.63 -3.17
CA ASP A 141 -9.60 -0.56 -4.63
C ASP A 141 -10.30 0.63 -5.29
N ARG A 142 -11.47 1.05 -4.80
CA ARG A 142 -12.10 2.30 -5.27
C ARG A 142 -11.23 3.53 -5.04
N VAL A 143 -10.55 3.58 -3.90
CA VAL A 143 -9.65 4.67 -3.55
C VAL A 143 -8.38 4.62 -4.40
N LYS A 144 -7.85 3.42 -4.72
CA LYS A 144 -6.77 3.27 -5.72
C LYS A 144 -7.20 3.74 -7.12
N GLY A 145 -8.41 3.39 -7.56
CA GLY A 145 -8.98 3.81 -8.84
C GLY A 145 -9.24 5.32 -8.94
N PHE A 146 -9.55 5.96 -7.81
CA PHE A 146 -9.64 7.43 -7.73
C PHE A 146 -8.25 8.09 -7.73
N HIS A 147 -7.26 7.51 -7.05
CA HIS A 147 -5.88 8.00 -7.09
C HIS A 147 -5.24 7.85 -8.48
N SER A 148 -5.51 6.78 -9.24
CA SER A 148 -5.02 6.66 -10.61
C SER A 148 -5.67 7.67 -11.55
N ALA A 149 -6.95 8.03 -11.31
CA ALA A 149 -7.60 9.15 -11.99
C ALA A 149 -7.02 10.52 -11.61
N LEU A 150 -6.57 10.70 -10.37
CA LEU A 150 -5.84 11.90 -9.93
C LEU A 150 -4.48 12.02 -10.65
N MET A 151 -3.68 10.94 -10.67
CA MET A 151 -2.43 10.91 -11.44
C MET A 151 -2.66 11.23 -12.92
N LEU A 152 -3.74 10.74 -13.52
CA LEU A 152 -4.10 11.05 -14.91
C LEU A 152 -4.46 12.53 -15.09
N ALA A 153 -5.16 13.16 -14.15
CA ALA A 153 -5.46 14.59 -14.18
C ALA A 153 -4.19 15.46 -14.12
N GLU A 154 -3.15 15.00 -13.42
CA GLU A 154 -1.84 15.66 -13.38
C GLU A 154 -1.05 15.46 -14.68
N VAL A 155 -1.00 14.23 -15.20
CA VAL A 155 -0.36 13.93 -16.50
C VAL A 155 -1.01 14.72 -17.65
N LEU A 156 -2.32 14.98 -17.60
CA LEU A 156 -2.99 15.84 -18.57
C LEU A 156 -2.53 17.31 -18.48
N LYS A 157 -2.40 17.86 -17.26
CA LYS A 157 -1.88 19.23 -17.05
C LYS A 157 -0.42 19.38 -17.50
N GLU A 158 0.43 18.41 -17.18
CA GLU A 158 1.82 18.37 -17.66
C GLU A 158 1.90 18.28 -19.19
N ARG A 159 1.00 17.50 -19.81
CA ARG A 159 0.90 17.40 -21.27
C ARG A 159 0.47 18.72 -21.92
N GLU A 160 -0.43 19.47 -21.29
CA GLU A 160 -0.85 20.80 -21.75
C GLU A 160 0.34 21.78 -21.70
N ALA A 161 1.07 21.84 -20.58
CA ALA A 161 2.30 22.63 -20.45
C ALA A 161 3.38 22.24 -21.48
N GLN A 162 3.55 20.95 -21.78
CA GLN A 162 4.46 20.48 -22.84
C GLN A 162 4.02 20.93 -24.25
N ILE A 163 2.71 20.98 -24.52
CA ILE A 163 2.16 21.49 -25.80
C ILE A 163 2.40 23.00 -25.92
N GLU A 164 2.23 23.76 -24.84
CA GLU A 164 2.54 25.19 -24.81
C GLU A 164 4.03 25.47 -25.01
N LEU A 165 4.91 24.78 -24.29
CA LEU A 165 6.36 24.86 -24.47
C LEU A 165 6.77 24.52 -25.91
N LYS A 166 6.13 23.53 -26.55
CA LYS A 166 6.36 23.18 -27.95
C LYS A 166 5.90 24.29 -28.90
N ARG A 167 4.74 24.90 -28.66
CA ARG A 167 4.25 26.07 -29.43
C ARG A 167 5.19 27.27 -29.30
N MET A 168 5.66 27.58 -28.10
CA MET A 168 6.63 28.66 -27.86
C MET A 168 7.93 28.43 -28.64
N LYS A 169 8.50 27.22 -28.57
CA LYS A 169 9.71 26.84 -29.34
C LYS A 169 9.48 26.94 -30.85
N GLN A 170 8.31 26.52 -31.35
CA GLN A 170 7.95 26.64 -32.78
C GLN A 170 7.69 28.08 -33.25
N ASN A 171 7.39 29.02 -32.36
CA ASN A 171 7.30 30.42 -32.72
C ASN A 171 8.69 31.07 -32.71
N ALA A 172 9.46 30.86 -31.65
CA ALA A 172 10.84 31.33 -31.56
C ALA A 172 11.73 30.84 -32.73
N SER A 173 11.52 29.61 -33.23
CA SER A 173 12.23 29.15 -34.43
C SER A 173 11.82 29.92 -35.69
N LYS A 174 10.52 30.14 -35.93
CA LYS A 174 10.04 30.95 -37.08
C LYS A 174 10.56 32.38 -37.04
N ASP A 175 10.69 32.95 -35.84
CA ASP A 175 11.21 34.30 -35.67
C ASP A 175 12.73 34.35 -35.95
N ALA A 176 13.48 33.33 -35.54
CA ALA A 176 14.87 33.16 -35.96
C ALA A 176 15.01 32.93 -37.48
N ASP A 177 14.12 32.14 -38.09
CA ASP A 177 14.09 31.89 -39.53
C ASP A 177 13.81 33.20 -40.32
N ARG A 178 12.85 34.01 -39.86
CA ARG A 178 12.57 35.37 -40.39
C ARG A 178 13.81 36.27 -40.32
N ASP A 179 14.49 36.26 -39.18
CA ASP A 179 15.71 37.01 -38.94
C ASP A 179 16.86 36.60 -39.89
N ILE A 180 16.96 35.31 -40.21
CA ILE A 180 17.93 34.79 -41.18
C ILE A 180 17.54 35.22 -42.59
N LEU A 181 16.28 35.06 -43.00
CA LEU A 181 15.78 35.48 -44.31
C LEU A 181 16.01 36.98 -44.56
N ALA A 182 15.73 37.83 -43.57
CA ALA A 182 15.99 39.28 -43.66
C ALA A 182 17.49 39.60 -43.81
N LYS A 183 18.37 38.87 -43.12
CA LYS A 183 19.83 39.01 -43.24
C LYS A 183 20.36 38.50 -44.58
N MET A 184 19.70 37.54 -45.24
CA MET A 184 20.04 37.15 -46.61
C MET A 184 19.58 38.22 -47.61
N ALA A 185 18.32 38.64 -47.56
CA ALA A 185 17.79 39.68 -48.46
C ALA A 185 18.63 40.98 -48.42
N CYS A 186 19.03 41.44 -47.23
CA CYS A 186 19.89 42.62 -47.09
C CYS A 186 21.31 42.41 -47.67
N ARG A 187 21.86 41.18 -47.65
CA ARG A 187 23.13 40.85 -48.31
C ARG A 187 22.99 40.80 -49.82
N ASP A 188 21.87 40.27 -50.32
CA ASP A 188 21.59 40.18 -51.75
C ASP A 188 21.39 41.60 -52.33
N GLU A 189 20.68 42.47 -51.63
CA GLU A 189 20.60 43.91 -51.94
C GLU A 189 21.98 44.59 -51.97
N GLN A 190 22.83 44.34 -50.97
CA GLN A 190 24.21 44.87 -50.94
C GLN A 190 25.07 44.33 -52.08
N ALA A 191 24.92 43.06 -52.45
CA ALA A 191 25.63 42.45 -53.58
C ALA A 191 25.19 43.09 -54.91
N VAL A 192 23.89 43.28 -55.11
CA VAL A 192 23.33 43.99 -56.28
C VAL A 192 23.82 45.44 -56.35
N GLN A 193 23.85 46.17 -55.22
CA GLN A 193 24.41 47.53 -55.18
C GLN A 193 25.90 47.56 -55.56
N GLN A 194 26.71 46.61 -55.05
CA GLN A 194 28.12 46.50 -55.43
C GLN A 194 28.32 46.14 -56.90
N GLU A 195 27.48 45.28 -57.47
CA GLU A 195 27.54 44.94 -58.89
C GLU A 195 27.14 46.14 -59.77
N GLN A 196 26.11 46.90 -59.40
CA GLN A 196 25.73 48.15 -60.07
C GLN A 196 26.88 49.17 -60.04
N GLN A 197 27.55 49.35 -58.90
CA GLN A 197 28.73 50.23 -58.79
C GLN A 197 29.89 49.76 -59.69
N LYS A 198 30.22 48.46 -59.69
CA LYS A 198 31.25 47.88 -60.56
C LYS A 198 30.89 48.00 -62.05
N ALA A 199 29.60 47.89 -62.40
CA ALA A 199 29.11 48.09 -63.76
C ALA A 199 29.18 49.57 -64.20
N LEU A 200 28.97 50.52 -63.29
CA LEU A 200 29.16 51.95 -63.54
C LEU A 200 30.64 52.29 -63.74
N GLN A 201 31.53 51.77 -62.88
CA GLN A 201 32.99 51.92 -63.03
C GLN A 201 33.47 51.40 -64.38
N ARG A 202 33.13 50.16 -64.74
CA ARG A 202 33.47 49.57 -66.05
C ARG A 202 33.00 50.42 -67.24
N LYS A 203 31.85 51.09 -67.14
CA LYS A 203 31.36 52.03 -68.17
C LYS A 203 32.19 53.30 -68.23
N GLN A 204 32.59 53.86 -67.09
CA GLN A 204 33.49 55.01 -67.02
C GLN A 204 34.88 54.67 -67.59
N ASP A 205 35.44 53.51 -67.24
CA ASP A 205 36.70 53.01 -67.78
C ASP A 205 36.63 52.84 -69.31
N GLN A 206 35.55 52.24 -69.82
CA GLN A 206 35.31 52.07 -71.26
C GLN A 206 35.22 53.41 -72.00
N LEU A 207 34.55 54.42 -71.42
CA LEU A 207 34.48 55.77 -71.98
C LEU A 207 35.87 56.42 -71.99
N PHE A 208 36.62 56.37 -70.89
CA PHE A 208 37.98 56.92 -70.80
C PHE A 208 38.94 56.27 -71.80
N ILE A 209 38.90 54.94 -71.94
CA ILE A 209 39.68 54.19 -72.94
C ILE A 209 39.27 54.61 -74.36
N SER A 210 37.97 54.78 -74.63
CA SER A 210 37.47 55.24 -75.93
C SER A 210 37.96 56.65 -76.28
N GLU A 211 37.94 57.58 -75.31
CA GLU A 211 38.44 58.94 -75.51
C GLU A 211 39.97 58.98 -75.67
N SER A 212 40.71 58.16 -74.92
CA SER A 212 42.17 58.01 -75.05
C SER A 212 42.55 57.45 -76.42
N LEU A 213 41.87 56.41 -76.90
CA LEU A 213 42.08 55.85 -78.25
C LEU A 213 41.75 56.89 -79.33
N ARG A 214 40.65 57.65 -79.16
CA ARG A 214 40.26 58.75 -80.07
C ARG A 214 41.33 59.85 -80.15
N LEU A 215 42.07 60.12 -79.07
CA LEU A 215 43.22 61.03 -79.08
C LEU A 215 44.43 60.40 -79.80
N GLN A 216 44.77 59.15 -79.50
CA GLN A 216 45.87 58.43 -80.17
C GLN A 216 45.67 58.32 -81.69
N PHE A 217 44.43 58.13 -82.17
CA PHE A 217 44.13 58.16 -83.60
C PHE A 217 44.45 59.52 -84.22
N LYS A 218 44.07 60.64 -83.58
CA LYS A 218 44.39 61.99 -84.06
C LYS A 218 45.89 62.26 -84.08
N ASP A 219 46.61 61.88 -83.03
CA ASP A 219 48.08 62.05 -82.97
C ASP A 219 48.79 61.26 -84.08
N HIS A 220 48.27 60.07 -84.42
CA HIS A 220 48.79 59.23 -85.50
C HIS A 220 48.41 59.77 -86.90
N GLU A 221 47.22 60.36 -87.07
CA GLU A 221 46.85 61.09 -88.29
C GLU A 221 47.74 62.32 -88.51
N MET A 222 47.99 63.11 -87.46
CA MET A 222 48.90 64.25 -87.51
C MET A 222 50.34 63.86 -87.86
N LYS A 223 50.85 62.76 -87.28
CA LYS A 223 52.18 62.21 -87.65
C LYS A 223 52.24 61.77 -89.11
N LYS A 224 51.21 61.08 -89.62
CA LYS A 224 51.14 60.69 -91.04
C LYS A 224 51.08 61.88 -91.98
N GLU A 225 50.45 62.98 -91.60
CA GLU A 225 50.46 64.19 -92.41
C GLU A 225 51.80 64.95 -92.34
N GLN A 226 52.54 64.83 -91.23
CA GLN A 226 53.94 65.29 -91.15
C GLN A 226 54.86 64.44 -92.06
N GLU A 227 54.77 63.09 -91.99
CA GLU A 227 55.50 62.17 -92.87
C GLU A 227 55.25 62.50 -94.36
N ARG A 228 53.99 62.76 -94.74
CA ARG A 228 53.61 63.20 -96.09
C ARG A 228 54.17 64.57 -96.49
N GLN A 229 54.47 65.44 -95.54
CA GLN A 229 55.10 66.74 -95.81
C GLN A 229 56.61 66.61 -95.98
N GLU A 230 57.28 65.80 -95.17
CA GLU A 230 58.71 65.53 -95.34
C GLU A 230 58.98 64.78 -96.65
N ILE A 231 58.19 63.76 -97.01
CA ILE A 231 58.31 63.04 -98.30
C ILE A 231 58.19 63.99 -99.50
N LYS A 232 57.37 65.07 -99.41
CA LYS A 232 57.28 66.09 -100.47
C LYS A 232 58.56 66.92 -100.56
N ARG A 233 59.13 67.34 -99.42
CA ARG A 233 60.41 68.08 -99.38
C ARG A 233 61.57 67.22 -99.88
N GLU A 234 61.61 65.94 -99.50
CA GLU A 234 62.59 64.97 -100.01
C GLU A 234 62.47 64.80 -101.52
N ALA A 235 61.25 64.72 -102.07
CA ALA A 235 61.03 64.66 -103.51
C ALA A 235 61.50 65.94 -104.24
N GLU A 236 61.17 67.13 -103.71
CA GLU A 236 61.65 68.42 -104.25
C GLU A 236 63.19 68.51 -104.22
N GLU A 237 63.84 68.03 -103.16
CA GLU A 237 65.30 68.04 -103.04
C GLU A 237 65.96 67.00 -103.96
N ILE A 238 65.33 65.84 -104.16
CA ILE A 238 65.75 64.83 -105.15
C ILE A 238 65.66 65.39 -106.58
N GLU A 239 64.62 66.17 -106.92
CA GLU A 239 64.52 66.83 -108.21
C GLU A 239 65.63 67.87 -108.41
N ARG A 240 65.92 68.71 -107.40
CA ARG A 240 67.07 69.65 -107.44
C ARG A 240 68.41 68.94 -107.66
N LEU A 241 68.64 67.83 -106.94
CA LEU A 241 69.85 67.02 -107.08
C LEU A 241 69.94 66.33 -108.46
N ARG A 242 68.80 65.94 -109.04
CA ARG A 242 68.71 65.36 -110.39
C ARG A 242 69.11 66.36 -111.45
N ASP A 243 68.61 67.60 -111.37
CA ASP A 243 68.94 68.67 -112.32
C ASP A 243 70.43 69.07 -112.22
N LEU A 244 70.97 69.16 -111.01
CA LEU A 244 72.40 69.39 -110.78
C LEU A 244 73.26 68.27 -111.39
N HIS A 245 72.85 67.01 -111.23
CA HIS A 245 73.55 65.86 -111.81
C HIS A 245 73.48 65.83 -113.34
N LEU A 246 72.35 66.22 -113.95
CA LEU A 246 72.23 66.37 -115.41
C LEU A 246 73.14 67.48 -115.95
N TRP A 247 73.23 68.60 -115.24
CA TRP A 247 74.18 69.69 -115.56
C TRP A 247 75.64 69.21 -115.47
N GLU A 248 76.01 68.48 -114.41
CA GLU A 248 77.32 67.87 -114.28
C GLU A 248 77.62 66.88 -115.41
N GLN A 249 76.66 66.05 -115.80
CA GLN A 249 76.82 65.11 -116.90
C GLN A 249 77.12 65.84 -118.22
N SER A 250 76.39 66.91 -118.54
CA SER A 250 76.67 67.72 -119.74
C SER A 250 78.08 68.35 -119.71
N MET A 251 78.53 68.80 -118.54
CA MET A 251 79.89 69.33 -118.37
C MET A 251 80.98 68.24 -118.45
N LYS A 252 80.70 67.02 -117.97
CA LYS A 252 81.56 65.84 -118.14
C LYS A 252 81.61 65.37 -119.59
N GLU A 253 80.50 65.42 -120.33
CA GLU A 253 80.48 65.09 -121.76
C GLU A 253 81.31 66.05 -122.60
N ARG A 254 81.27 67.37 -122.31
CA ARG A 254 82.14 68.36 -122.94
C ARG A 254 83.63 68.02 -122.75
N LYS A 255 84.05 67.75 -121.51
CA LYS A 255 85.42 67.31 -121.21
C LYS A 255 85.76 65.99 -121.91
N ASN A 256 84.87 65.00 -121.90
CA ASN A 256 85.07 63.72 -122.58
C ASN A 256 85.24 63.86 -124.11
N GLN A 257 84.70 64.92 -124.74
CA GLN A 257 84.97 65.19 -126.16
C GLN A 257 86.38 65.76 -126.39
N GLU A 258 86.89 66.57 -125.46
CA GLU A 258 88.26 67.08 -125.48
C GLU A 258 89.27 65.96 -125.16
N GLU A 259 88.98 65.14 -124.14
CA GLU A 259 89.76 63.96 -123.79
C GLU A 259 89.74 62.89 -124.89
N LYS A 260 88.66 62.75 -125.68
CA LYS A 260 88.65 61.90 -126.89
C LYS A 260 89.59 62.42 -127.98
N ARG A 261 89.72 63.74 -128.16
CA ARG A 261 90.72 64.33 -129.07
C ARG A 261 92.15 64.06 -128.56
N SER A 262 92.37 64.14 -127.24
CA SER A 262 93.68 63.87 -126.63
C SER A 262 94.05 62.37 -126.63
N THR A 263 93.10 61.48 -126.33
CA THR A 263 93.33 60.03 -126.28
C THR A 263 93.46 59.39 -127.66
N MET A 264 92.89 59.99 -128.72
CA MET A 264 93.20 59.56 -130.09
C MET A 264 94.68 59.81 -130.45
N ASN A 265 95.29 60.87 -129.91
CA ASN A 265 96.74 61.06 -130.01
C ASN A 265 97.48 60.00 -129.19
N ALA A 266 97.10 59.78 -127.92
CA ALA A 266 97.83 58.87 -127.02
C ALA A 266 97.67 57.35 -127.33
N PHE A 267 96.56 56.92 -127.95
CA PHE A 267 96.41 55.51 -128.34
C PHE A 267 97.33 55.10 -129.50
N ARG A 268 97.82 56.08 -130.26
CA ARG A 268 98.90 55.92 -131.24
C ARG A 268 100.22 55.47 -130.60
N ASP A 269 100.38 55.75 -129.30
CA ASP A 269 101.62 55.50 -128.55
C ASP A 269 101.57 54.18 -127.75
N HIS A 270 100.40 53.75 -127.24
CA HIS A 270 100.29 52.61 -126.31
C HIS A 270 100.13 51.22 -126.96
N LEU A 271 99.94 51.10 -128.28
CA LEU A 271 99.86 49.77 -128.94
C LEU A 271 101.15 48.92 -128.81
N THR A 272 102.21 49.49 -128.23
CA THR A 272 103.56 48.94 -128.07
C THR A 272 103.77 47.91 -126.93
N ASN A 273 102.81 47.63 -126.03
CA ASN A 273 103.15 47.29 -124.61
C ASN A 273 102.57 46.01 -123.87
N ARG A 274 101.72 45.09 -124.40
CA ARG A 274 100.67 44.43 -123.53
C ARG A 274 100.73 42.94 -123.00
N GLU A 275 101.37 41.92 -123.58
CA GLU A 275 100.74 40.56 -123.74
C GLU A 275 100.84 39.48 -122.55
N LEU A 276 99.73 39.04 -121.80
CA LEU A 276 99.70 38.20 -120.50
C LEU A 276 98.41 37.30 -120.07
N THR A 277 98.40 36.42 -119.00
CA THR A 277 97.42 35.25 -118.62
C THR A 277 96.87 35.05 -117.12
N LYS A 278 96.02 34.01 -116.71
CA LYS A 278 95.30 33.73 -115.34
C LYS A 278 94.74 32.24 -115.00
N ALA A 279 94.23 31.86 -113.75
CA ALA A 279 93.64 30.51 -113.27
C ALA A 279 92.78 30.40 -111.90
N ALA A 280 92.09 29.26 -111.47
CA ALA A 280 91.27 29.01 -110.16
C ALA A 280 90.77 27.51 -109.75
N GLU A 281 90.19 27.19 -108.51
CA GLU A 281 89.61 25.82 -108.00
C GLU A 281 88.79 25.76 -106.59
N ALA A 282 87.97 24.70 -106.18
CA ALA A 282 87.23 24.44 -104.84
C ALA A 282 86.45 23.03 -104.53
N ARG A 283 86.03 22.57 -103.27
CA ARG A 283 85.21 21.28 -102.88
C ARG A 283 84.82 20.97 -101.34
N ARG A 284 83.67 20.30 -100.89
CA ARG A 284 83.38 19.37 -99.65
C ARG A 284 81.88 18.84 -99.32
N GLN A 285 81.57 17.97 -98.29
CA GLN A 285 80.21 17.41 -97.78
C GLN A 285 80.15 16.77 -96.28
N GLU A 286 79.06 16.04 -95.79
CA GLU A 286 78.93 14.89 -94.75
C GLU A 286 77.77 14.86 -93.60
N GLU A 287 77.14 13.70 -93.17
CA GLU A 287 75.83 13.53 -92.37
C GLU A 287 75.54 12.23 -91.43
N GLU A 288 74.51 12.13 -90.47
CA GLU A 288 74.03 10.92 -89.61
C GLU A 288 72.64 10.99 -88.79
N GLU A 289 71.91 9.88 -88.38
CA GLU A 289 70.87 9.77 -87.25
C GLU A 289 70.36 8.31 -86.79
N GLU A 290 69.44 8.20 -85.79
CA GLU A 290 68.43 7.15 -85.32
C GLU A 290 68.76 6.09 -84.24
N LYS A 291 68.20 6.22 -83.00
CA LYS A 291 68.29 5.26 -81.87
C LYS A 291 67.13 5.42 -80.78
N ARG A 292 66.13 4.48 -80.60
CA ARG A 292 64.94 4.49 -79.62
C ARG A 292 64.16 3.11 -79.44
N LYS A 293 63.16 2.86 -78.49
CA LYS A 293 61.94 1.88 -78.51
C LYS A 293 61.02 1.55 -77.20
N GLN A 294 60.62 0.30 -76.73
CA GLN A 294 59.28 -0.10 -76.03
C GLN A 294 59.18 -0.94 -74.65
N ILE A 295 57.98 -1.17 -73.96
CA ILE A 295 57.79 -2.06 -72.70
C ILE A 295 56.42 -2.71 -72.12
N ALA A 296 55.16 -2.45 -72.55
CA ALA A 296 53.99 -2.30 -71.61
C ALA A 296 52.98 -3.43 -71.11
N ARG A 297 53.05 -4.75 -71.38
CA ARG A 297 51.83 -5.65 -71.39
C ARG A 297 51.35 -6.48 -70.15
N HIS A 298 51.86 -6.37 -68.92
CA HIS A 298 51.73 -7.49 -67.92
C HIS A 298 50.70 -7.40 -66.76
N LYS A 299 50.04 -6.26 -66.45
CA LYS A 299 49.49 -6.01 -65.09
C LYS A 299 48.05 -6.46 -64.75
N GLU A 300 47.24 -6.98 -65.69
CA GLU A 300 45.77 -6.95 -65.53
C GLU A 300 45.10 -8.20 -64.88
N LYS A 301 45.83 -9.30 -64.67
CA LYS A 301 45.22 -10.64 -64.49
C LYS A 301 44.81 -11.04 -63.05
N VAL A 302 45.03 -10.20 -62.03
CA VAL A 302 45.09 -10.64 -60.62
C VAL A 302 43.77 -10.49 -59.82
N THR A 303 42.86 -9.58 -60.21
CA THR A 303 41.77 -9.12 -59.32
C THR A 303 40.54 -10.02 -59.20
N ARG A 304 40.38 -11.05 -60.04
CA ARG A 304 39.09 -11.77 -60.21
C ARG A 304 38.76 -12.84 -59.15
N MET A 305 39.71 -13.28 -58.33
CA MET A 305 39.59 -14.50 -57.50
C MET A 305 39.05 -14.30 -56.06
N ARG A 306 38.70 -13.08 -55.63
CA ARG A 306 38.49 -12.78 -54.19
C ARG A 306 37.05 -12.71 -53.66
N LYS A 307 36.00 -12.88 -54.48
CA LYS A 307 34.59 -12.64 -54.06
C LYS A 307 33.74 -13.87 -53.69
N GLY A 308 34.19 -15.09 -53.93
CA GLY A 308 33.32 -16.30 -53.88
C GLY A 308 33.40 -17.15 -52.61
N LYS A 309 33.54 -16.57 -51.41
CA LYS A 309 33.78 -17.36 -50.17
C LYS A 309 33.10 -16.85 -48.89
N GLN A 310 31.99 -16.13 -49.00
CA GLN A 310 31.42 -15.37 -47.87
C GLN A 310 29.92 -15.57 -47.62
N GLU A 311 29.24 -16.44 -48.37
CA GLU A 311 27.77 -16.60 -48.33
C GLU A 311 27.28 -17.90 -47.64
N GLU A 312 28.17 -18.86 -47.35
CA GLU A 312 27.78 -20.16 -46.74
C GLU A 312 27.50 -20.07 -45.22
N MET A 313 27.99 -19.04 -44.53
CA MET A 313 27.98 -18.92 -43.07
C MET A 313 26.62 -18.58 -42.41
N PHE A 314 25.52 -18.50 -43.17
CA PHE A 314 24.24 -17.98 -42.65
C PHE A 314 23.13 -19.04 -42.43
N ARG A 315 23.42 -20.34 -42.58
CA ARG A 315 22.40 -21.42 -42.52
C ARG A 315 22.32 -22.24 -41.22
N GLU A 316 23.17 -21.99 -40.23
CA GLU A 316 23.25 -22.88 -39.05
C GLU A 316 22.42 -22.43 -37.83
N LEU A 317 21.86 -21.21 -37.84
CA LEU A 317 21.20 -20.62 -36.66
C LEU A 317 19.76 -21.12 -36.37
N GLN A 318 19.20 -22.01 -37.20
CA GLN A 318 17.82 -22.52 -37.07
C GLN A 318 17.74 -23.97 -36.52
N LYS A 319 18.56 -24.32 -35.52
CA LYS A 319 18.55 -25.66 -34.89
C LYS A 319 18.39 -25.64 -33.35
N HIS A 320 17.69 -24.63 -32.81
CA HIS A 320 17.56 -24.45 -31.35
C HIS A 320 16.11 -24.15 -30.88
N ARG A 321 15.10 -24.70 -31.57
CA ARG A 321 13.67 -24.40 -31.26
C ARG A 321 12.74 -25.62 -31.17
N GLU A 322 13.25 -26.84 -31.25
CA GLU A 322 12.47 -28.09 -31.35
C GLU A 322 12.83 -29.08 -30.23
N THR A 323 12.83 -28.61 -28.96
CA THR A 323 13.32 -29.40 -27.81
C THR A 323 12.47 -29.23 -26.55
N ILE A 324 11.23 -28.72 -26.65
CA ILE A 324 10.37 -28.44 -25.48
C ILE A 324 8.98 -29.07 -25.55
N ILE A 325 8.39 -29.32 -26.73
CA ILE A 325 7.06 -29.96 -26.86
C ILE A 325 7.16 -31.50 -26.91
N GLN A 326 8.11 -32.08 -26.15
CA GLN A 326 8.16 -33.50 -25.80
C GLN A 326 7.76 -33.69 -24.32
N LYS A 327 6.56 -33.21 -23.96
CA LYS A 327 5.90 -33.45 -22.67
C LYS A 327 4.42 -33.81 -22.81
N LEU A 328 4.11 -34.60 -23.84
CA LEU A 328 2.85 -35.36 -23.96
C LEU A 328 3.14 -36.85 -23.71
N ALA A 329 3.69 -37.12 -22.52
CA ALA A 329 4.01 -38.46 -22.05
C ALA A 329 3.61 -38.59 -20.57
N VAL A 330 2.98 -39.71 -20.24
CA VAL A 330 2.63 -40.19 -18.88
C VAL A 330 1.59 -39.35 -18.12
N GLN A 331 0.33 -39.84 -18.11
CA GLN A 331 -0.28 -40.41 -16.88
C GLN A 331 -1.58 -41.17 -17.17
N LYS A 332 -1.66 -42.45 -16.68
CA LYS A 332 -2.85 -43.23 -16.27
C LYS A 332 -3.90 -43.58 -17.36
N GLN A 333 -4.25 -44.85 -17.68
CA GLN A 333 -4.01 -46.20 -17.11
C GLN A 333 -4.79 -46.55 -15.81
N GLU A 334 -5.27 -47.83 -15.72
CA GLU A 334 -5.96 -48.55 -14.58
C GLU A 334 -7.44 -48.14 -14.25
N GLU A 335 -8.47 -48.96 -13.88
CA GLU A 335 -8.91 -50.41 -13.80
C GLU A 335 -10.50 -50.42 -13.76
N ILE A 336 -11.42 -51.41 -13.92
CA ILE A 336 -11.67 -52.90 -13.82
C ILE A 336 -11.98 -53.47 -12.39
N SER A 337 -12.85 -54.48 -12.08
CA SER A 337 -13.72 -55.47 -12.83
C SER A 337 -14.93 -56.02 -11.97
N ASN A 338 -15.55 -57.18 -12.34
CA ASN A 338 -16.40 -58.18 -11.57
C ASN A 338 -17.97 -58.17 -11.66
N GLU A 339 -18.78 -59.23 -11.32
CA GLU A 339 -18.80 -60.71 -11.63
C GLU A 339 -20.10 -61.46 -11.13
N GLU A 340 -20.28 -62.77 -11.48
CA GLU A 340 -21.13 -63.89 -10.92
C GLU A 340 -22.69 -64.05 -11.07
N GLU A 341 -23.15 -65.31 -11.33
CA GLU A 341 -24.49 -65.91 -10.98
C GLU A 341 -24.56 -67.48 -11.18
N ILE A 342 -25.56 -68.20 -10.61
CA ILE A 342 -25.99 -69.67 -10.75
C ILE A 342 -25.65 -70.70 -9.61
N ILE A 343 -26.66 -71.42 -9.04
CA ILE A 343 -26.68 -72.84 -8.48
C ILE A 343 -27.99 -73.20 -7.70
N ALA A 344 -28.61 -74.43 -7.83
CA ALA A 344 -29.55 -75.10 -6.85
C ALA A 344 -30.24 -76.46 -7.29
N LYS A 345 -30.36 -77.53 -6.41
CA LYS A 345 -31.49 -78.55 -6.18
C LYS A 345 -31.14 -80.00 -5.64
N ALA A 346 -32.06 -80.72 -4.92
CA ALA A 346 -31.98 -82.14 -4.39
C ALA A 346 -33.37 -82.81 -3.94
N VAL A 347 -33.49 -83.81 -3.00
CA VAL A 347 -33.70 -85.32 -3.12
C VAL A 347 -34.52 -85.96 -1.91
N ALA A 348 -35.18 -87.17 -1.99
CA ALA A 348 -35.95 -87.87 -0.88
C ALA A 348 -36.38 -89.42 -1.05
N GLU A 349 -36.76 -90.19 0.04
CA GLU A 349 -37.75 -91.37 0.23
C GLU A 349 -37.42 -92.61 1.23
N LEU A 350 -38.44 -93.34 1.84
CA LEU A 350 -38.57 -94.77 2.44
C LEU A 350 -38.99 -95.10 3.97
N GLU A 351 -39.84 -96.16 4.34
CA GLU A 351 -40.07 -96.77 5.75
C GLU A 351 -41.06 -98.04 6.04
N ALA A 352 -41.23 -98.56 7.33
CA ALA A 352 -42.29 -99.45 8.05
C ALA A 352 -42.20 -101.06 8.22
N ARG A 353 -42.84 -101.98 9.08
CA ARG A 353 -43.71 -102.15 10.36
C ARG A 353 -43.80 -103.65 10.99
N GLN A 354 -44.64 -104.03 12.04
CA GLN A 354 -44.82 -105.39 12.79
C GLN A 354 -46.21 -105.67 13.54
N ASP A 355 -46.59 -106.90 14.10
CA ASP A 355 -47.64 -107.13 15.20
C ASP A 355 -47.94 -108.57 15.85
N ARG A 356 -48.70 -108.63 17.02
CA ARG A 356 -49.45 -109.75 17.78
C ARG A 356 -48.92 -110.29 19.16
N VAL A 357 -49.70 -110.28 20.29
CA VAL A 357 -49.15 -110.68 21.66
C VAL A 357 -50.02 -111.17 22.91
N GLN A 358 -51.36 -111.12 23.01
CA GLN A 358 -52.00 -110.65 24.31
C GLN A 358 -52.38 -111.53 25.58
N ARG A 359 -53.16 -112.64 25.55
CA ARG A 359 -54.18 -113.00 26.63
C ARG A 359 -53.77 -113.87 27.87
N GLU A 360 -54.52 -114.96 28.16
CA GLU A 360 -54.47 -116.02 29.23
C GLU A 360 -54.66 -115.71 30.76
N LYS A 361 -55.25 -114.57 31.17
CA LYS A 361 -55.01 -114.02 32.54
C LYS A 361 -56.10 -114.17 33.64
N GLU A 362 -57.29 -114.67 33.36
CA GLU A 362 -58.51 -114.11 34.01
C GLU A 362 -59.03 -114.75 35.32
N GLU A 363 -58.74 -116.01 35.66
CA GLU A 363 -59.48 -116.68 36.77
C GLU A 363 -58.98 -116.37 38.20
N LYS A 364 -57.69 -116.03 38.38
CA LYS A 364 -57.12 -115.70 39.70
C LYS A 364 -57.73 -114.45 40.37
N HIS A 365 -58.59 -113.73 39.64
CA HIS A 365 -59.23 -112.49 40.07
C HIS A 365 -60.35 -112.69 41.11
N ALA A 366 -61.00 -113.86 41.15
CA ALA A 366 -62.29 -114.02 41.84
C ALA A 366 -62.23 -113.93 43.38
N ALA A 367 -61.46 -114.81 44.05
CA ALA A 367 -61.41 -114.87 45.51
C ALA A 367 -60.81 -113.58 46.14
N VAL A 368 -59.90 -112.95 45.39
CA VAL A 368 -59.27 -111.66 45.69
C VAL A 368 -60.30 -110.55 45.95
N PHE A 369 -61.49 -110.59 45.32
CA PHE A 369 -62.49 -109.52 45.47
C PHE A 369 -63.14 -109.37 46.86
N LYS A 370 -63.15 -110.42 47.71
CA LYS A 370 -63.90 -110.37 48.99
C LYS A 370 -63.13 -109.74 50.15
N SER A 371 -61.85 -110.07 50.34
CA SER A 371 -60.98 -109.34 51.29
C SER A 371 -60.78 -107.88 50.85
N ILE A 372 -60.69 -107.68 49.53
CA ILE A 372 -60.76 -106.36 48.89
C ILE A 372 -62.05 -105.60 49.27
N ALA A 373 -63.19 -106.24 49.53
CA ALA A 373 -64.43 -105.54 49.84
C ALA A 373 -64.38 -104.81 51.20
N ALA A 374 -63.92 -105.45 52.27
CA ALA A 374 -63.78 -104.80 53.58
C ALA A 374 -62.68 -103.72 53.55
N HIS A 375 -61.54 -104.03 52.90
CA HIS A 375 -60.48 -103.05 52.67
C HIS A 375 -60.96 -101.85 51.84
N ARG A 376 -61.83 -102.06 50.83
CA ARG A 376 -62.46 -100.99 50.05
C ARG A 376 -63.31 -100.06 50.91
N GLU A 377 -63.83 -100.46 52.06
CA GLU A 377 -64.73 -99.63 52.88
C GLU A 377 -63.99 -98.78 53.91
N SER A 378 -62.97 -99.32 54.59
CA SER A 378 -62.05 -98.50 55.36
C SER A 378 -61.27 -97.54 54.44
N MET A 379 -60.82 -98.02 53.27
CA MET A 379 -60.27 -97.15 52.23
C MET A 379 -61.29 -96.13 51.72
N ARG A 380 -62.60 -96.44 51.62
CA ARG A 380 -63.62 -95.46 51.21
C ARG A 380 -63.66 -94.28 52.18
N GLN A 381 -63.69 -94.53 53.49
CA GLN A 381 -63.72 -93.48 54.52
C GLN A 381 -62.39 -92.71 54.62
N GLU A 382 -61.25 -93.37 54.46
CA GLU A 382 -59.96 -92.67 54.37
C GLU A 382 -59.84 -91.84 53.08
N LEU A 383 -60.28 -92.36 51.95
CA LEU A 383 -60.33 -91.63 50.67
C LEU A 383 -61.30 -90.45 50.73
N GLU A 384 -62.42 -90.58 51.45
CA GLU A 384 -63.37 -89.49 51.68
C GLU A 384 -62.73 -88.37 52.50
N ARG A 385 -62.10 -88.69 53.65
CA ARG A 385 -61.36 -87.68 54.45
C ARG A 385 -60.12 -87.11 53.75
N LYS A 386 -59.47 -87.88 52.87
CA LYS A 386 -58.39 -87.38 52.00
C LYS A 386 -58.96 -86.45 50.93
N ALA A 387 -60.06 -86.82 50.28
CA ALA A 387 -60.78 -85.99 49.31
C ALA A 387 -61.37 -84.71 49.92
N GLU A 388 -61.81 -84.71 51.19
CA GLU A 388 -62.20 -83.49 51.91
C GLU A 388 -61.01 -82.54 52.10
N LYS A 389 -59.87 -83.06 52.57
CA LYS A 389 -58.63 -82.29 52.72
C LYS A 389 -58.06 -81.84 51.37
N GLU A 390 -58.24 -82.62 50.31
CA GLU A 390 -57.88 -82.25 48.94
C GLU A 390 -58.83 -81.19 48.36
N LYS A 391 -60.14 -81.25 48.63
CA LYS A 391 -61.10 -80.18 48.31
C LYS A 391 -60.73 -78.88 49.04
N GLN A 392 -60.40 -78.94 50.32
CA GLN A 392 -59.94 -77.77 51.10
C GLN A 392 -58.65 -77.19 50.51
N LYS A 393 -57.61 -78.01 50.31
CA LYS A 393 -56.36 -77.60 49.65
C LYS A 393 -56.57 -77.08 48.23
N ALA A 394 -57.52 -77.64 47.47
CA ALA A 394 -57.85 -77.17 46.12
C ALA A 394 -58.55 -75.79 46.16
N LEU A 395 -59.41 -75.54 47.13
CA LEU A 395 -60.02 -74.23 47.37
C LEU A 395 -58.97 -73.19 47.83
N GLU A 396 -58.07 -73.57 48.74
CA GLU A 396 -56.93 -72.74 49.17
C GLU A 396 -56.00 -72.42 47.98
N MET A 397 -55.59 -73.42 47.19
CA MET A 397 -54.80 -73.24 45.98
C MET A 397 -55.51 -72.39 44.93
N LEU A 398 -56.84 -72.51 44.78
CA LEU A 398 -57.65 -71.72 43.86
C LEU A 398 -57.80 -70.26 44.32
N ASN A 399 -57.87 -70.02 45.63
CA ASN A 399 -57.87 -68.66 46.18
C ASN A 399 -56.47 -68.03 46.11
N ALA A 400 -55.40 -68.77 46.44
CA ALA A 400 -54.02 -68.32 46.27
C ALA A 400 -53.67 -68.01 44.81
N LYS A 401 -54.19 -68.79 43.84
CA LYS A 401 -54.13 -68.45 42.41
C LYS A 401 -54.86 -67.15 42.11
N LYS A 402 -56.14 -67.01 42.49
CA LYS A 402 -56.90 -65.75 42.30
C LYS A 402 -56.21 -64.53 42.91
N GLU A 403 -55.50 -64.68 44.02
CA GLU A 403 -54.74 -63.60 44.65
C GLU A 403 -53.42 -63.30 43.93
N ALA A 404 -52.69 -64.32 43.50
CA ALA A 404 -51.54 -64.17 42.61
C ALA A 404 -51.92 -63.51 41.28
N ASP A 405 -53.05 -63.89 40.68
CA ASP A 405 -53.60 -63.31 39.45
C ASP A 405 -53.97 -61.83 39.67
N LYS A 406 -54.66 -61.48 40.76
CA LYS A 406 -54.94 -60.08 41.14
C LYS A 406 -53.65 -59.26 41.30
N ILE A 407 -52.63 -59.82 41.97
CA ILE A 407 -51.34 -59.15 42.17
C ILE A 407 -50.59 -59.02 40.84
N PHE A 408 -50.66 -60.01 39.96
CA PHE A 408 -50.07 -59.97 38.62
C PHE A 408 -50.72 -58.90 37.74
N MET A 409 -52.05 -58.90 37.63
CA MET A 409 -52.80 -57.87 36.90
C MET A 409 -52.57 -56.48 37.50
N GLY A 410 -52.48 -56.35 38.82
CA GLY A 410 -52.12 -55.10 39.51
C GLY A 410 -50.74 -54.60 39.12
N LYS A 411 -49.72 -55.48 39.13
CA LYS A 411 -48.35 -55.17 38.67
C LYS A 411 -48.31 -54.80 37.18
N GLN A 412 -49.03 -55.52 36.32
CA GLN A 412 -49.12 -55.24 34.89
C GLN A 412 -49.76 -53.88 34.61
N ASN A 413 -50.83 -53.54 35.33
CA ASN A 413 -51.48 -52.23 35.24
C ASN A 413 -50.56 -51.10 35.72
N LEU A 414 -49.84 -51.28 36.83
CA LEU A 414 -48.84 -50.32 37.32
C LEU A 414 -47.67 -50.14 36.34
N GLN A 415 -47.20 -51.21 35.70
CA GLN A 415 -46.18 -51.14 34.66
C GLN A 415 -46.68 -50.41 33.41
N ALA A 416 -47.92 -50.66 32.99
CA ALA A 416 -48.56 -49.97 31.88
C ALA A 416 -48.89 -48.50 32.19
N GLN A 417 -49.09 -48.12 33.46
CA GLN A 417 -49.20 -46.73 33.89
C GLN A 417 -47.83 -46.04 33.82
N LYS A 418 -46.78 -46.64 34.41
CA LYS A 418 -45.41 -46.10 34.33
C LYS A 418 -44.93 -45.90 32.90
N ALA A 419 -45.10 -46.88 32.02
CA ALA A 419 -44.73 -46.75 30.61
C ALA A 419 -45.50 -45.61 29.88
N LYS A 420 -46.72 -45.29 30.30
CA LYS A 420 -47.49 -44.13 29.78
C LYS A 420 -47.03 -42.80 30.38
N GLU A 421 -46.57 -42.79 31.62
CA GLU A 421 -46.01 -41.61 32.29
C GLU A 421 -44.62 -41.27 31.75
N GLU A 422 -43.76 -42.29 31.59
CA GLU A 422 -42.47 -42.22 30.90
C GLU A 422 -42.64 -41.75 29.44
N GLY A 423 -43.60 -42.31 28.70
CA GLY A 423 -43.92 -41.88 27.34
C GLY A 423 -44.38 -40.42 27.23
N LYS A 424 -45.17 -39.93 28.21
CA LYS A 424 -45.54 -38.51 28.31
C LYS A 424 -44.35 -37.62 28.64
N ALA A 425 -43.52 -38.00 29.62
CA ALA A 425 -42.33 -37.24 29.99
C ALA A 425 -41.36 -37.10 28.80
N LEU A 426 -41.16 -38.16 28.02
CA LEU A 426 -40.40 -38.11 26.77
C LEU A 426 -41.05 -37.19 25.73
N GLN A 427 -42.38 -37.25 25.56
CA GLN A 427 -43.11 -36.34 24.67
C GLN A 427 -42.95 -34.86 25.09
N ASP A 428 -43.04 -34.55 26.38
CA ASP A 428 -42.87 -33.19 26.91
C ASP A 428 -41.42 -32.70 26.72
N ILE A 429 -40.42 -33.56 26.91
CA ILE A 429 -39.01 -33.26 26.58
C ILE A 429 -38.84 -32.94 25.09
N TYR A 430 -39.37 -33.76 24.18
CA TYR A 430 -39.31 -33.49 22.74
C TYR A 430 -40.02 -32.17 22.36
N ILE A 431 -41.12 -31.82 23.03
CA ILE A 431 -41.80 -30.53 22.83
C ILE A 431 -40.90 -29.37 23.29
N GLN A 432 -40.20 -29.50 24.42
CA GLN A 432 -39.23 -28.51 24.89
C GLN A 432 -38.03 -28.38 23.94
N GLU A 433 -37.44 -29.48 23.48
CA GLU A 433 -36.34 -29.47 22.49
C GLU A 433 -36.76 -28.80 21.16
N MET A 434 -37.97 -29.10 20.67
CA MET A 434 -38.52 -28.44 19.47
C MET A 434 -38.74 -26.94 19.69
N ALA A 435 -39.23 -26.53 20.87
CA ALA A 435 -39.42 -25.12 21.21
C ALA A 435 -38.07 -24.39 21.33
N GLU A 436 -37.06 -25.00 21.98
CA GLU A 436 -35.70 -24.48 22.04
C GLU A 436 -35.06 -24.35 20.67
N LYS A 437 -35.18 -25.36 19.81
CA LYS A 437 -34.62 -25.33 18.45
C LYS A 437 -35.24 -24.21 17.63
N ARG A 438 -36.57 -24.06 17.66
CA ARG A 438 -37.27 -22.93 17.03
C ARG A 438 -36.82 -21.58 17.60
N ALA A 439 -36.63 -21.48 18.92
CA ALA A 439 -36.14 -20.26 19.56
C ALA A 439 -34.70 -19.92 19.14
N LYS A 440 -33.82 -20.92 19.01
CA LYS A 440 -32.44 -20.77 18.49
C LYS A 440 -32.46 -20.34 17.03
N ASP A 441 -33.26 -20.99 16.18
CA ASP A 441 -33.44 -20.63 14.76
C ASP A 441 -34.01 -19.20 14.58
N HIS A 442 -34.89 -18.74 15.49
CA HIS A 442 -35.39 -17.37 15.47
C HIS A 442 -34.37 -16.34 15.98
N ARG A 443 -33.45 -16.72 16.87
CA ARG A 443 -32.34 -15.86 17.31
C ARG A 443 -31.30 -15.70 16.21
N THR A 444 -30.82 -16.79 15.62
CA THR A 444 -29.83 -16.73 14.51
C THR A 444 -30.38 -15.98 13.30
N LYS A 445 -31.67 -16.12 12.95
CA LYS A 445 -32.31 -15.32 11.89
C LYS A 445 -32.49 -13.84 12.24
N LYS A 446 -32.51 -13.45 13.52
CA LYS A 446 -32.45 -12.04 13.93
C LYS A 446 -31.00 -11.54 13.86
N GLU A 447 -30.07 -12.25 14.47
CA GLU A 447 -28.63 -11.94 14.45
C GLU A 447 -28.09 -11.77 13.02
N GLN A 448 -28.52 -12.62 12.07
CA GLN A 448 -28.22 -12.47 10.64
C GLN A 448 -28.80 -11.20 10.03
N LYS A 449 -30.06 -10.84 10.34
CA LYS A 449 -30.67 -9.58 9.87
C LYS A 449 -29.99 -8.36 10.47
N ASP A 450 -29.67 -8.40 11.76
CA ASP A 450 -28.99 -7.32 12.47
C ASP A 450 -27.54 -7.16 11.98
N PHE A 451 -26.85 -8.26 11.65
CA PHE A 451 -25.55 -8.25 11.00
C PHE A 451 -25.63 -7.66 9.59
N LEU A 452 -26.59 -8.08 8.77
CA LEU A 452 -26.80 -7.53 7.42
C LEU A 452 -27.12 -6.03 7.49
N ALA A 453 -27.98 -5.59 8.42
CA ALA A 453 -28.31 -4.18 8.60
C ALA A 453 -27.12 -3.33 9.07
N LYS A 454 -26.26 -3.87 9.96
CA LYS A 454 -25.00 -3.22 10.34
C LYS A 454 -24.02 -3.14 9.18
N ASN A 455 -23.92 -4.19 8.37
CA ASN A 455 -23.06 -4.22 7.20
C ASN A 455 -23.53 -3.24 6.10
N THR A 456 -24.83 -3.14 5.83
CA THR A 456 -25.34 -2.14 4.88
C THR A 456 -25.20 -0.72 5.39
N ALA A 457 -25.37 -0.47 6.70
CA ALA A 457 -25.07 0.83 7.30
C ALA A 457 -23.58 1.19 7.16
N LEU A 458 -22.67 0.26 7.45
CA LEU A 458 -21.22 0.44 7.29
C LEU A 458 -20.84 0.77 5.85
N ILE A 459 -21.38 0.05 4.85
CA ILE A 459 -21.12 0.34 3.42
C ILE A 459 -21.64 1.74 3.03
N VAL A 460 -22.77 2.18 3.60
CA VAL A 460 -23.29 3.54 3.40
C VAL A 460 -22.41 4.59 4.09
N GLU A 461 -21.84 4.31 5.26
CA GLU A 461 -20.87 5.19 5.91
C GLU A 461 -19.56 5.28 5.10
N GLU A 462 -19.06 4.17 4.55
CA GLU A 462 -17.89 4.13 3.65
C GLU A 462 -18.13 4.92 2.35
N GLU A 463 -19.30 4.79 1.71
CA GLU A 463 -19.67 5.61 0.56
C GLU A 463 -19.69 7.10 0.94
N ASN A 464 -20.30 7.46 2.08
CA ASN A 464 -20.35 8.84 2.54
C ASN A 464 -18.97 9.42 2.88
N GLN A 465 -18.05 8.61 3.40
CA GLN A 465 -16.64 9.00 3.62
C GLN A 465 -15.92 9.19 2.28
N PHE A 466 -16.07 8.23 1.36
CA PHE A 466 -15.50 8.32 0.01
C PHE A 466 -15.98 9.56 -0.73
N GLN A 467 -17.30 9.82 -0.74
CA GLN A 467 -17.86 10.98 -1.44
C GLN A 467 -17.46 12.33 -0.84
N LYS A 468 -17.21 12.40 0.48
CA LYS A 468 -16.64 13.62 1.10
C LYS A 468 -15.19 13.84 0.64
N TYR A 469 -14.40 12.77 0.63
CA TYR A 469 -13.00 12.81 0.19
C TYR A 469 -12.87 13.14 -1.31
N THR A 470 -13.65 12.49 -2.19
CA THR A 470 -13.59 12.76 -3.64
C THR A 470 -13.98 14.19 -3.96
N LYS A 471 -15.00 14.75 -3.30
CA LYS A 471 -15.44 16.15 -3.49
C LYS A 471 -14.32 17.13 -3.09
N GLN A 472 -13.65 16.92 -1.96
CA GLN A 472 -12.48 17.72 -1.56
C GLN A 472 -11.30 17.64 -2.54
N VAL A 473 -11.00 16.45 -3.07
CA VAL A 473 -9.93 16.27 -4.08
C VAL A 473 -10.33 16.88 -5.43
N ILE A 474 -11.60 16.79 -5.83
CA ILE A 474 -12.14 17.44 -7.03
C ILE A 474 -12.03 18.97 -6.93
N GLU A 475 -12.47 19.56 -5.81
CA GLU A 475 -12.34 21.00 -5.57
C GLU A 475 -10.89 21.49 -5.58
N THR A 476 -9.96 20.71 -5.02
CA THR A 476 -8.53 21.09 -5.00
C THR A 476 -7.84 20.83 -6.34
N ALA A 477 -8.35 19.91 -7.17
CA ALA A 477 -7.94 19.75 -8.56
C ALA A 477 -8.44 20.91 -9.44
N GLU A 478 -9.69 21.32 -9.27
CA GLU A 478 -10.32 22.47 -9.93
C GLU A 478 -9.61 23.79 -9.60
N LYS A 479 -9.42 24.08 -8.31
CA LYS A 479 -8.66 25.26 -7.83
C LYS A 479 -7.20 25.28 -8.33
N ALA A 480 -6.64 24.12 -8.67
CA ALA A 480 -5.31 23.99 -9.27
C ALA A 480 -5.29 23.99 -10.80
N GLY A 481 -6.44 24.18 -11.47
CA GLY A 481 -6.56 24.15 -12.92
C GLY A 481 -6.21 22.81 -13.56
N ARG A 482 -6.47 21.68 -12.88
CA ARG A 482 -6.29 20.32 -13.43
C ARG A 482 -7.54 19.91 -14.21
N ASN A 483 -7.39 19.02 -15.19
CA ASN A 483 -8.53 18.43 -15.90
C ASN A 483 -9.32 17.49 -14.97
N ILE A 484 -10.55 17.88 -14.63
CA ILE A 484 -11.39 17.22 -13.60
C ILE A 484 -12.10 15.97 -14.15
N TYR A 485 -12.19 15.77 -15.47
CA TYR A 485 -12.99 14.72 -16.08
C TYR A 485 -12.64 13.28 -15.61
N PRO A 486 -11.36 12.89 -15.44
CA PRO A 486 -11.01 11.60 -14.85
C PRO A 486 -11.54 11.41 -13.43
N LEU A 487 -11.43 12.46 -12.60
CA LEU A 487 -11.87 12.44 -11.19
C LEU A 487 -13.38 12.32 -11.07
N LEU A 488 -14.14 13.06 -11.89
CA LEU A 488 -15.60 12.95 -11.95
C LEU A 488 -16.06 11.55 -12.39
N LYS A 489 -15.34 10.93 -13.34
CA LYS A 489 -15.63 9.55 -13.79
C LYS A 489 -15.35 8.52 -12.70
N ALA A 490 -14.26 8.66 -11.95
CA ALA A 490 -13.87 7.72 -10.89
C ALA A 490 -14.61 7.94 -9.55
N GLY A 491 -15.01 9.18 -9.26
CA GLY A 491 -15.74 9.54 -8.04
C GLY A 491 -17.23 9.20 -8.06
N ARG A 492 -17.79 8.85 -9.23
CA ARG A 492 -19.23 8.61 -9.41
C ARG A 492 -19.81 7.61 -8.39
N GLU A 493 -20.99 7.95 -7.88
CA GLU A 493 -21.77 7.12 -6.94
C GLU A 493 -22.36 5.88 -7.67
N GLY A 494 -22.41 4.73 -6.98
CA GLY A 494 -23.16 3.54 -7.42
C GLY A 494 -22.40 2.40 -8.14
N VAL A 495 -23.14 1.32 -8.45
CA VAL A 495 -22.65 0.01 -8.93
C VAL A 495 -22.30 0.04 -10.44
N GLY A 496 -21.36 0.89 -10.80
CA GLY A 496 -20.85 1.04 -12.16
C GLY A 496 -19.48 1.74 -12.28
N GLY A 497 -18.96 2.33 -11.20
CA GLY A 497 -17.65 3.00 -11.18
C GLY A 497 -16.44 2.06 -11.17
N GLY A 498 -16.52 0.87 -11.77
CA GLY A 498 -15.41 -0.08 -11.90
C GLY A 498 -14.98 -0.82 -10.62
N LEU A 499 -15.02 -0.20 -9.42
CA LEU A 499 -14.41 -0.73 -8.19
C LEU A 499 -15.23 -0.43 -6.89
N GLY A 500 -16.55 -0.30 -6.97
CA GLY A 500 -17.42 -0.04 -5.81
C GLY A 500 -17.59 -1.24 -4.84
N PRO A 501 -17.98 -1.01 -3.57
CA PRO A 501 -18.14 -2.06 -2.56
C PRO A 501 -19.24 -3.08 -2.90
N MET A 502 -19.06 -4.33 -2.50
CA MET A 502 -19.93 -5.45 -2.89
C MET A 502 -21.12 -5.66 -1.95
N PHE A 503 -22.30 -5.22 -2.36
CA PHE A 503 -23.55 -5.65 -1.73
C PHE A 503 -23.85 -7.12 -2.07
N GLY A 504 -23.92 -7.98 -1.05
CA GLY A 504 -24.42 -9.35 -1.19
C GLY A 504 -23.50 -10.35 -1.92
N GLY A 505 -22.21 -10.04 -2.12
CA GLY A 505 -21.21 -10.96 -2.67
C GLY A 505 -21.28 -11.20 -4.18
N ILE A 506 -22.41 -10.94 -4.84
CA ILE A 506 -22.54 -10.88 -6.29
C ILE A 506 -22.55 -9.41 -6.71
N ARG A 507 -21.64 -9.02 -7.60
CA ARG A 507 -21.60 -7.68 -8.19
C ARG A 507 -22.43 -7.66 -9.49
N PRO A 508 -23.60 -7.01 -9.54
CA PRO A 508 -24.47 -6.99 -10.73
C PRO A 508 -23.99 -6.01 -11.81
N SER A 509 -22.73 -6.14 -12.24
CA SER A 509 -22.28 -5.54 -13.49
C SER A 509 -22.59 -6.51 -14.62
N TYR A 510 -23.68 -6.25 -15.36
CA TYR A 510 -23.91 -6.88 -16.66
C TYR A 510 -22.74 -6.51 -17.58
N LEU A 511 -21.84 -7.45 -17.84
CA LEU A 511 -20.77 -7.29 -18.83
C LEU A 511 -21.28 -7.75 -20.20
N VAL A 512 -20.79 -7.13 -21.26
CA VAL A 512 -20.90 -7.68 -22.61
C VAL A 512 -20.16 -9.03 -22.63
N HIS A 513 -20.69 -10.03 -23.35
CA HIS A 513 -20.12 -11.38 -23.39
C HIS A 513 -18.87 -11.51 -24.27
N ASP A 514 -18.49 -10.42 -24.95
CA ASP A 514 -17.35 -10.32 -25.85
C ASP A 514 -16.05 -10.04 -25.09
N GLU A 515 -14.90 -10.29 -25.73
CA GLU A 515 -13.54 -10.00 -25.23
C GLU A 515 -13.33 -8.54 -24.76
N SER A 516 -14.20 -7.61 -25.17
CA SER A 516 -14.15 -6.20 -24.78
C SER A 516 -14.33 -5.95 -23.28
N GLY A 517 -15.00 -6.85 -22.54
CA GLY A 517 -15.23 -6.73 -21.10
C GLY A 517 -15.99 -5.46 -20.66
N VAL A 518 -16.66 -4.77 -21.58
CA VAL A 518 -17.34 -3.51 -21.31
C VAL A 518 -18.60 -3.75 -20.47
N GLN A 519 -18.87 -2.90 -19.48
CA GLN A 519 -20.14 -2.94 -18.76
C GLN A 519 -21.28 -2.46 -19.69
N MET A 520 -22.31 -3.29 -19.85
CA MET A 520 -23.52 -2.98 -20.60
C MET A 520 -24.12 -1.66 -20.11
N PRO A 521 -24.63 -0.79 -21.01
CA PRO A 521 -25.39 0.39 -20.61
C PRO A 521 -26.53 0.00 -19.67
N SER A 522 -26.67 0.71 -18.56
CA SER A 522 -27.85 0.56 -17.70
C SER A 522 -29.07 1.12 -18.43
N TYR A 523 -29.83 0.25 -19.10
CA TYR A 523 -31.06 0.58 -19.84
C TYR A 523 -32.24 0.97 -18.92
N VAL A 524 -31.98 1.82 -17.92
CA VAL A 524 -32.96 2.44 -17.02
C VAL A 524 -33.14 3.90 -17.44
N ASN A 525 -33.68 4.08 -18.65
CA ASN A 525 -34.18 5.37 -19.13
C ASN A 525 -35.69 5.41 -18.89
N GLY A 526 -36.30 6.59 -18.75
CA GLY A 526 -37.76 6.71 -18.60
C GLY A 526 -38.54 6.06 -19.76
N THR A 527 -37.95 6.03 -20.96
CA THR A 527 -38.48 5.35 -22.14
C THR A 527 -38.57 3.83 -21.98
N THR A 528 -37.64 3.20 -21.24
CA THR A 528 -37.64 1.75 -21.02
C THR A 528 -38.45 1.33 -19.78
N GLN A 529 -38.76 2.24 -18.86
CA GLN A 529 -39.72 1.96 -17.77
C GLN A 529 -41.10 1.54 -18.32
N ASN A 530 -41.62 2.24 -19.32
CA ASN A 530 -42.87 1.88 -20.01
C ASN A 530 -42.84 0.46 -20.62
N ILE A 531 -41.67 -0.02 -21.06
CA ILE A 531 -41.48 -1.38 -21.59
C ILE A 531 -41.36 -2.37 -20.42
N LYS A 532 -40.74 -1.97 -19.31
CA LYS A 532 -40.58 -2.79 -18.11
C LYS A 532 -41.94 -3.01 -17.41
N GLU A 533 -42.71 -1.95 -17.20
CA GLU A 533 -44.09 -1.96 -16.68
C GLU A 533 -45.06 -2.77 -17.57
N ARG A 534 -44.85 -2.82 -18.90
CA ARG A 534 -45.60 -3.70 -19.81
C ARG A 534 -45.22 -5.19 -19.71
N ASN A 535 -44.20 -5.54 -18.94
CA ASN A 535 -43.71 -6.91 -18.80
C ASN A 535 -43.67 -7.40 -17.34
N GLU A 536 -43.52 -6.49 -16.38
CA GLU A 536 -43.75 -6.73 -14.96
C GLU A 536 -45.25 -6.75 -14.70
N THR A 537 -45.82 -7.95 -14.60
CA THR A 537 -47.21 -8.14 -14.17
C THR A 537 -47.24 -8.41 -12.67
N ASP A 538 -47.93 -7.57 -11.90
CA ASP A 538 -48.12 -7.75 -10.45
C ASP A 538 -48.79 -9.10 -10.11
N ASP A 539 -49.59 -9.62 -11.05
CA ASP A 539 -50.21 -10.94 -10.96
C ASP A 539 -49.26 -12.05 -11.46
N ILE A 540 -48.76 -12.84 -10.51
CA ILE A 540 -47.92 -14.03 -10.73
C ILE A 540 -48.61 -15.06 -11.65
N GLN A 541 -49.94 -15.11 -11.69
CA GLN A 541 -50.67 -16.04 -12.57
C GLN A 541 -50.65 -15.59 -14.04
N GLN A 542 -50.52 -14.29 -14.31
CA GLN A 542 -50.41 -13.76 -15.68
C GLN A 542 -49.01 -13.97 -16.26
N SER A 543 -47.96 -13.73 -15.46
CA SER A 543 -46.57 -14.03 -15.87
C SER A 543 -46.37 -15.53 -16.11
N LYS A 544 -46.88 -16.41 -15.22
CA LYS A 544 -46.92 -17.86 -15.44
C LYS A 544 -47.55 -18.24 -16.79
N LYS A 545 -48.78 -17.81 -17.05
CA LYS A 545 -49.50 -18.11 -18.31
C LYS A 545 -48.73 -17.62 -19.54
N ARG A 546 -48.15 -16.42 -19.46
CA ARG A 546 -47.33 -15.84 -20.55
C ARG A 546 -46.02 -16.60 -20.80
N LEU A 547 -45.47 -17.25 -19.77
CA LEU A 547 -44.32 -18.16 -19.84
C LEU A 547 -44.71 -19.61 -20.17
N GLY A 548 -45.97 -19.89 -20.50
CA GLY A 548 -46.45 -21.23 -20.86
C GLY A 548 -46.77 -22.15 -19.67
N PHE A 549 -46.63 -21.68 -18.43
CA PHE A 549 -47.02 -22.46 -17.25
C PHE A 549 -48.55 -22.43 -17.06
N THR A 550 -49.20 -23.51 -17.49
CA THR A 550 -50.65 -23.72 -17.37
C THR A 550 -51.01 -24.60 -16.16
N TRP A 551 -50.61 -24.15 -14.96
CA TRP A 551 -50.91 -24.78 -13.65
C TRP A 551 -51.11 -23.72 -12.55
#